data_AF-A0A534BLH3-F1
#
_entry.id   AF-A0A534BLH3-F1
#
_cell.length_a   1.000
_cell.length_b   1.000
_cell.length_c   1.000
_cell.angle_alpha   90.00
_cell.angle_beta   90.00
_cell.angle_gamma   90.00
#
_symmetry.space_group_name_H-M   'P 1'
#
loop_
_entity.id
_entity.type
_entity.pdbx_description
1 polymer ?
#
loop_
_entity_poly.entity_id
_entity_poly.type
_entity_poly.pdbx_seq_one_letter_code
_entity_poly.pdbx_strand_id
1 'polypeptide(L)' 'MQLILSRFAGRWEINEYLRNASAVSFWRRVVGAYTRGSYQERVVNGEVRQVFDSARPHPV' A
#
# COMPACT_ATOMS: atom_id res chain seq x y z
N MET A 1 9.99 7.41 -13.26
CA MET A 1 10.30 6.17 -12.50
C MET A 1 9.04 5.34 -12.39
N GLN A 2 9.12 4.03 -12.63
CA GLN A 2 8.04 3.08 -12.36
C GLN A 2 8.28 2.43 -10.98
N LEU A 3 7.25 2.34 -10.14
CA LEU A 3 7.36 1.67 -8.84
C LEU A 3 7.54 0.16 -9.04
N ILE A 4 8.26 -0.50 -8.14
CA ILE A 4 8.39 -1.97 -8.14
C ILE A 4 7.01 -2.67 -8.10
N LEU A 5 6.04 -2.02 -7.46
CA LEU A 5 4.63 -2.41 -7.38
C LEU A 5 3.96 -2.56 -8.75
N SER A 6 4.43 -1.83 -9.76
CA SER A 6 3.92 -1.89 -11.14
C SER A 6 4.78 -2.77 -12.04
N ARG A 7 6.01 -3.06 -11.63
CA ARG A 7 6.92 -3.96 -12.35
C ARG A 7 6.47 -5.42 -12.19
N PHE A 8 5.97 -5.77 -11.01
CA PHE A 8 5.49 -7.11 -10.69
C PHE A 8 4.02 -7.06 -10.30
N ALA A 9 3.16 -7.53 -11.21
CA ALA A 9 1.72 -7.58 -11.01
C ALA A 9 1.34 -8.67 -9.99
N GLY A 10 0.29 -8.41 -9.21
CA GLY A 10 -0.27 -9.34 -8.23
C GLY A 10 -0.59 -8.69 -6.89
N ARG A 11 -0.86 -9.53 -5.89
CA ARG A 11 -1.17 -9.10 -4.53
C ARG A 11 0.07 -8.59 -3.81
N TRP A 12 -0.02 -7.40 -3.25
CA TRP A 12 1.00 -6.78 -2.43
C TRP A 12 0.52 -6.61 -0.99
N GLU A 13 1.47 -6.72 -0.06
CA GLU A 13 1.31 -6.39 1.34
C GLU A 13 2.48 -5.51 1.78
N ILE A 14 2.19 -4.35 2.37
CA ILE A 14 3.17 -3.47 3.00
C ILE A 14 2.87 -3.48 4.50
N ASN A 15 3.88 -3.80 5.31
CA ASN A 15 3.82 -3.76 6.77
C ASN A 15 4.83 -2.75 7.28
N GLU A 16 4.42 -1.91 8.23
CA GLU A 16 5.28 -0.93 8.89
C GLU A 16 4.90 -0.80 10.36
N TYR A 17 5.87 -0.53 11.23
CA TYR A 17 5.56 -0.30 12.64
C TYR A 17 4.77 1.00 12.83
N LEU A 18 3.68 0.94 13.58
CA LEU A 18 2.81 2.09 13.85
C LEU A 18 3.57 3.26 14.50
N ARG A 19 4.58 2.96 15.32
CA ARG A 19 5.43 3.98 15.96
C ARG A 19 6.28 4.79 14.97
N ASN A 20 6.47 4.28 13.77
CA ASN A 20 7.22 4.97 12.71
C ASN A 20 6.29 5.87 11.89
N ALA A 21 5.81 6.95 12.51
CA ALA A 21 4.77 7.80 11.94
C ALA A 21 5.15 8.38 10.56
N SER A 22 6.43 8.66 10.31
CA SER A 22 6.93 9.17 9.03
C SER A 22 6.82 8.12 7.92
N ALA A 23 7.25 6.87 8.17
CA ALA A 23 7.13 5.78 7.20
C ALA A 23 5.66 5.42 6.94
N VAL A 24 4.82 5.38 7.97
CA VAL A 24 3.38 5.16 7.82
C VAL A 24 2.75 6.24 6.93
N SER A 25 3.08 7.51 7.17
CA SER A 25 2.58 8.62 6.34
C SER A 25 3.05 8.52 4.89
N PHE A 26 4.33 8.17 4.69
CA PHE A 26 4.91 7.94 3.38
C PHE A 26 4.14 6.84 2.62
N TRP A 27 3.95 5.67 3.23
CA TRP A 27 3.29 4.55 2.59
C TRP A 27 1.80 4.79 2.32
N ARG A 28 1.07 5.44 3.23
CA ARG A 28 -0.31 5.90 2.96
C ARG A 28 -0.41 6.76 1.71
N ARG A 29 0.52 7.70 1.51
CA ARG A 29 0.55 8.55 0.32
C ARG A 29 0.88 7.75 -0.94
N VAL A 30 1.92 6.92 -0.89
CA VAL A 30 2.37 6.13 -2.04
C VAL A 30 1.32 5.12 -2.47
N VAL A 31 0.79 4.31 -1.53
CA VAL A 31 -0.21 3.29 -1.81
C VAL A 31 -1.54 3.93 -2.21
N GLY A 32 -1.98 4.99 -1.52
CA GLY A 32 -3.21 5.69 -1.86
C GLY A 32 -3.18 6.28 -3.28
N ALA A 33 -2.07 6.91 -3.67
CA ALA A 33 -1.90 7.41 -5.02
C ALA A 33 -1.79 6.28 -6.05
N TYR A 34 -1.01 5.24 -5.75
CA TYR A 34 -0.78 4.12 -6.66
C TYR A 34 -2.06 3.34 -6.97
N THR A 35 -2.88 3.11 -5.94
CA THR A 35 -4.10 2.30 -6.02
C THR A 35 -5.36 3.15 -6.25
N ARG A 36 -5.23 4.47 -6.40
CA ARG A 36 -6.37 5.41 -6.43
C ARG A 36 -7.34 5.18 -5.28
N GLY A 37 -6.83 4.86 -4.09
CA GLY A 37 -7.60 4.51 -2.90
C GLY A 37 -8.10 3.06 -2.83
N SER A 38 -7.87 2.23 -3.84
CA SER A 38 -8.25 0.81 -3.88
C SER A 38 -7.26 -0.08 -3.11
N TYR A 39 -7.20 0.11 -1.79
CA TYR A 39 -6.41 -0.71 -0.88
C TYR A 39 -7.13 -0.86 0.46
N GLN A 40 -6.79 -1.90 1.20
CA GLN A 40 -7.21 -2.06 2.59
C GLN A 40 -6.06 -1.71 3.51
N GLU A 41 -6.35 -0.97 4.58
CA GLU A 41 -5.42 -0.74 5.68
C GLU A 41 -5.99 -1.30 6.98
N ARG A 42 -5.17 -1.99 7.76
CA ARG A 42 -5.52 -2.45 9.11
C ARG A 42 -4.37 -2.21 10.06
N VAL A 43 -4.69 -1.92 11.32
CA VAL A 43 -3.70 -1.86 12.41
C VAL A 43 -3.81 -3.14 13.23
N VAL A 44 -2.76 -3.94 13.26
CA VAL A 44 -2.72 -5.22 13.99
C VAL A 44 -1.36 -5.37 14.64
N ASN A 45 -1.32 -5.74 15.93
CA ASN A 45 -0.08 -5.98 16.68
C ASN A 45 0.94 -4.81 16.64
N GLY A 46 0.44 -3.56 16.59
CA GLY A 46 1.30 -2.38 16.54
C GLY A 46 1.93 -2.11 15.16
N GLU A 47 1.43 -2.75 14.10
CA GLU A 47 1.82 -2.54 12.72
C GLU A 47 0.65 -2.02 11.89
N VAL A 48 0.96 -1.17 10.91
CA VAL A 48 0.05 -0.77 9.84
C VAL A 48 0.29 -1.72 8.67
N ARG A 49 -0.76 -2.45 8.27
CA ARG A 49 -0.75 -3.38 7.15
C ARG A 49 -1.62 -2.84 6.02
N GLN A 50 -1.03 -2.65 4.85
CA GLN A 50 -1.72 -2.22 3.63
C GLN A 50 -1.70 -3.33 2.59
N VAL A 51 -2.87 -3.72 2.08
CA VAL A 51 -3.02 -4.79 1.09
C VAL A 51 -3.76 -4.27 -0.13
N PHE A 52 -3.23 -4.56 -1.31
CA PHE A 52 -3.85 -4.24 -2.60
C PHE A 52 -3.45 -5.24 -3.68
N ASP A 53 -4.13 -5.20 -4.81
CA ASP A 53 -3.84 -6.04 -5.97
C ASP A 53 -3.44 -5.14 -7.15
N SER A 54 -2.17 -5.24 -7.53
CA SER A 54 -1.60 -4.47 -8.65
C SER A 54 -1.93 -5.04 -10.03
N ALA A 55 -2.48 -6.27 -10.10
CA ALA A 55 -2.92 -6.88 -11.35
C ALA A 55 -4.37 -6.49 -11.70
N ARG A 56 -5.14 -5.95 -10.75
CA ARG A 56 -6.53 -5.52 -11.01
C ARG A 56 -6.53 -4.15 -11.68
N PRO A 57 -7.18 -4.00 -12.85
CA PRO A 57 -7.45 -2.69 -13.41
C PRO A 57 -8.33 -1.90 -12.44
N HIS A 58 -8.02 -0.63 -12.25
CA HIS A 58 -8.88 0.27 -11.49
C HIS A 58 -10.19 0.45 -12.28
N PRO A 59 -11.37 0.23 -11.66
CA PRO A 59 -12.63 0.64 -12.27
C PRO A 59 -12.56 2.13 -12.60
N VAL A 60 -12.95 2.49 -13.83
CA VAL A 60 -13.05 3.89 -14.29
C VAL A 60 -14.27 4.57 -13.68
#